data_AF-A0A961RJ74-F1
#
_entry.id   AF-A0A961RJ74-F1
#
_cell.length_a   1.000
_cell.length_b   1.000
_cell.length_c   1.000
_cell.angle_alpha   90.00
_cell.angle_beta   90.00
_cell.angle_gamma   90.00
#
_symmetry.space_group_name_H-M   'P 1'
#
loop_
_entity.id
_entity.type
_entity.pdbx_description
1 polymer ?
#
loop_
_entity_poly.entity_id
_entity_poly.type
_entity_poly.pdbx_seq_one_letter_code
_entity_poly.pdbx_strand_id
1 'polypeptide(L)'
;YEVEEMSAAAIAERIYRRTGGKNVYVTFDIDCLDPAFAPGTGTPVAGGPSSAKMLSVLRHMKNIEIVGADVVEVAPAYDHADITAIA
;
A
#
# COMPACT_ATOMS: atom_id res chain seq x y z
N TYR A 1 13.62 -4.72 -3.78
CA TYR A 1 14.02 -3.58 -2.94
C TYR A 1 13.89 -2.21 -3.61
N GLU A 2 13.60 -2.09 -4.91
CA GLU A 2 13.44 -0.77 -5.57
C GLU A 2 12.47 0.17 -4.84
N VAL A 3 11.32 -0.34 -4.37
CA VAL A 3 10.34 0.43 -3.56
C VAL A 3 10.96 1.01 -2.28
N GLU A 4 11.84 0.24 -1.63
CA GLU A 4 12.49 0.69 -0.40
C GLU A 4 13.52 1.78 -0.67
N GLU A 5 14.24 1.68 -1.79
CA GLU A 5 15.26 2.64 -2.22
C GLU A 5 14.65 3.95 -2.76
N MET A 6 13.45 3.90 -3.33
CA MET A 6 12.76 5.07 -3.88
C MET A 6 12.11 5.93 -2.81
N SER A 7 12.04 7.25 -3.02
CA SER A 7 11.20 8.12 -2.21
C SER A 7 9.71 7.89 -2.51
N ALA A 8 8.82 8.18 -1.55
CA ALA A 8 7.38 8.04 -1.75
C ALA A 8 6.86 8.86 -2.94
N ALA A 9 7.38 10.08 -3.12
CA ALA A 9 7.06 10.94 -4.25
C ALA A 9 7.51 10.33 -5.60
N ALA A 10 8.69 9.69 -5.64
CA ALA A 10 9.17 9.03 -6.85
C ALA A 10 8.30 7.83 -7.24
N ILE A 11 7.82 7.07 -6.26
CA ILE A 11 6.88 5.96 -6.50
C ILE A 11 5.57 6.49 -7.06
N ALA A 12 4.98 7.52 -6.42
CA ALA A 12 3.74 8.14 -6.89
C ALA A 12 3.87 8.70 -8.31
N GLU A 13 4.98 9.38 -8.63
CA GLU A 13 5.27 9.89 -9.98
C GLU A 13 5.37 8.75 -11.00
N ARG A 14 5.98 7.62 -10.63
CA ARG A 14 6.05 6.43 -11.50
C ARG A 14 4.65 5.85 -11.76
N ILE A 15 3.79 5.80 -10.74
CA ILE A 15 2.38 5.39 -10.89
C ILE A 15 1.63 6.36 -11.82
N TYR A 16 1.81 7.67 -11.64
CA TYR A 16 1.19 8.69 -12.49
C TYR A 16 1.62 8.54 -13.96
N ARG A 17 2.91 8.39 -14.22
CA ARG A 17 3.43 8.14 -15.59
C ARG A 17 2.86 6.86 -16.19
N ARG A 18 2.66 5.82 -15.37
CA ARG A 18 2.12 4.55 -15.83
C ARG A 18 0.64 4.62 -16.18
N THR A 19 -0.13 5.37 -15.38
CA THR A 19 -1.59 5.49 -15.53
C THR A 19 -1.98 6.50 -16.61
N GLY A 20 -1.14 7.51 -16.86
CA GLY A 20 -1.25 8.40 -18.01
C GLY A 20 -2.51 9.25 -18.02
N GLY A 21 -2.94 9.74 -16.84
CA GLY A 21 -4.11 10.62 -16.70
C GLY A 21 -5.47 9.93 -16.91
N LYS A 22 -5.50 8.60 -16.95
CA LYS A 22 -6.74 7.82 -16.99
C LYS A 22 -7.40 7.78 -15.61
N ASN A 23 -8.68 7.43 -15.61
CA ASN A 23 -9.38 7.01 -14.39
C ASN A 23 -8.72 5.75 -13.83
N VAL A 24 -8.38 5.76 -12.54
CA VAL A 24 -7.68 4.69 -11.84
C VAL A 24 -8.56 4.09 -10.77
N TYR A 25 -8.56 2.76 -10.69
CA TYR A 25 -9.05 2.03 -9.53
C TYR A 25 -7.86 1.58 -8.69
N VAL A 26 -7.90 1.82 -7.37
CA VAL A 26 -6.83 1.43 -6.45
C VAL A 26 -7.28 0.22 -5.64
N THR A 27 -6.60 -0.91 -5.82
CA THR A 27 -6.74 -2.05 -4.90
C THR A 27 -5.49 -2.11 -4.02
N PHE A 28 -5.70 -2.18 -2.70
CA PHE A 28 -4.62 -2.24 -1.73
C PHE A 28 -4.74 -3.54 -0.93
N ASP A 29 -3.90 -4.51 -1.28
CA ASP A 29 -3.70 -5.70 -0.47
C ASP A 29 -2.86 -5.34 0.77
N ILE A 30 -3.39 -5.59 1.97
CA ILE A 30 -2.67 -5.27 3.20
C ILE A 30 -1.38 -6.08 3.34
N ASP A 31 -1.30 -7.24 2.67
CA ASP A 31 -0.11 -8.09 2.65
C ASP A 31 1.06 -7.51 1.83
N CYS A 32 0.84 -6.38 1.15
CA CYS A 32 1.93 -5.63 0.54
C CYS A 32 2.87 -5.02 1.58
N LEU A 33 2.39 -4.78 2.81
CA LEU A 33 3.22 -4.31 3.91
C LEU A 33 4.03 -5.45 4.49
N ASP A 34 5.18 -5.13 5.09
CA ASP A 34 5.92 -6.16 5.83
C ASP A 34 5.06 -6.74 6.97
N PRO A 35 5.16 -8.04 7.27
CA PRO A 35 4.44 -8.66 8.39
C PRO A 35 4.72 -8.01 9.74
N ALA A 36 5.80 -7.24 9.89
CA ALA A 36 6.04 -6.40 11.08
C ALA A 36 4.99 -5.29 11.27
N PHE A 37 4.32 -4.86 10.19
CA PHE A 37 3.29 -3.81 10.19
C PHE A 37 1.88 -4.36 9.88
N ALA A 38 1.79 -5.48 9.17
CA ALA A 38 0.54 -6.13 8.79
C ALA A 38 0.58 -7.65 9.05
N PRO A 39 0.72 -8.12 10.31
CA PRO A 39 0.71 -9.55 10.62
C PRO A 39 -0.62 -10.25 10.31
N GLY A 40 -1.72 -9.50 10.30
CA GLY A 40 -3.09 -9.97 10.14
C GLY A 40 -3.50 -10.16 8.69
N THR A 41 -2.82 -11.05 7.97
CA THR A 41 -3.15 -11.45 6.59
C THR A 41 -2.97 -12.95 6.40
N GLY A 42 -3.64 -13.53 5.40
CA GLY A 42 -3.55 -14.96 5.07
C GLY A 42 -2.22 -15.39 4.43
N THR A 43 -1.49 -14.46 3.81
CA THR A 43 -0.28 -14.75 3.00
C THR A 43 0.90 -13.83 3.31
N PRO A 44 1.42 -13.81 4.56
CA PRO A 44 2.50 -12.89 4.93
C PRO A 44 3.80 -13.18 4.16
N VAL A 45 4.40 -12.13 3.57
CA VAL A 45 5.69 -12.19 2.85
C VAL A 45 6.66 -11.16 3.43
N ALA A 46 7.83 -11.61 3.91
CA ALA A 46 8.84 -10.72 4.49
C ALA A 46 9.52 -9.81 3.43
N GLY A 47 9.94 -8.62 3.87
CA GLY A 47 10.67 -7.64 3.06
C GLY A 47 9.77 -6.57 2.41
N GLY A 48 8.57 -6.39 2.96
CA GLY A 48 7.65 -5.33 2.51
C GLY A 48 8.04 -3.93 3.02
N PRO A 49 7.47 -2.86 2.46
CA PRO A 49 7.55 -1.52 3.02
C PRO A 49 6.81 -1.39 4.36
N SER A 50 7.12 -0.32 5.08
CA SER A 50 6.34 0.11 6.25
C SER A 50 5.02 0.78 5.86
N SER A 51 4.03 0.75 6.76
CA SER A 51 2.76 1.48 6.62
C SER A 51 3.00 2.98 6.36
N ALA A 52 3.94 3.59 7.09
CA ALA A 52 4.32 5.00 6.91
C ALA A 52 4.80 5.32 5.48
N LYS A 53 5.58 4.42 4.86
CA LYS A 53 6.05 4.57 3.47
C LYS A 53 4.87 4.54 2.51
N MET A 54 4.01 3.54 2.60
CA MET A 54 2.88 3.37 1.67
C MET A 54 1.82 4.46 1.82
N LEU A 55 1.49 4.87 3.06
CA LEU A 55 0.63 6.04 3.29
C LEU A 55 1.22 7.32 2.69
N SER A 56 2.55 7.48 2.76
CA SER A 56 3.23 8.59 2.10
C SER A 56 3.08 8.53 0.58
N VAL A 57 3.22 7.35 -0.04
CA VAL A 57 3.00 7.16 -1.50
C VAL A 57 1.57 7.56 -1.87
N LEU A 58 0.56 7.01 -1.19
CA LEU A 58 -0.85 7.31 -1.44
C LEU A 58 -1.14 8.82 -1.32
N ARG A 59 -0.56 9.49 -0.32
CA ARG A 59 -0.70 10.95 -0.14
C ARG A 59 -0.05 11.78 -1.25
N HIS A 60 0.91 11.23 -2.00
CA HIS A 60 1.53 11.88 -3.15
C HIS A 60 0.78 11.63 -4.46
N MET A 61 -0.17 10.70 -4.51
CA MET A 61 -0.98 10.38 -5.70
C MET A 61 -2.09 11.42 -6.02
N LYS A 62 -1.95 12.67 -5.57
CA LYS A 62 -2.98 13.72 -5.69
C LYS A 62 -3.33 14.11 -7.13
N ASN A 63 -2.46 13.80 -8.09
CA ASN A 63 -2.62 14.09 -9.50
C ASN A 63 -3.23 12.91 -10.29
N ILE A 64 -3.69 11.86 -9.61
CA ILE A 64 -4.34 10.69 -10.22
C ILE A 64 -5.83 10.76 -9.94
N GLU A 65 -6.65 10.60 -10.99
CA GLU A 65 -8.09 10.53 -10.86
C GLU A 65 -8.51 9.14 -10.38
N ILE A 66 -8.70 8.99 -9.06
CA ILE A 66 -9.12 7.72 -8.45
C ILE A 66 -10.64 7.65 -8.45
N VAL A 67 -11.21 6.73 -9.23
CA VAL A 67 -12.67 6.56 -9.39
C VAL A 67 -13.26 5.49 -8.49
N GLY A 68 -12.42 4.75 -7.76
CA GLY A 68 -12.82 3.73 -6.82
C GLY A 68 -11.60 3.12 -6.13
N ALA A 69 -11.82 2.52 -4.97
CA ALA A 69 -10.78 1.81 -4.26
C ALA A 69 -11.33 0.68 -3.37
N ASP A 70 -10.50 -0.32 -3.12
CA ASP A 70 -10.69 -1.32 -2.07
C ASP A 70 -9.41 -1.53 -1.26
N VAL A 71 -9.60 -2.04 -0.04
CA VAL A 71 -8.54 -2.54 0.84
C VAL A 71 -8.93 -3.97 1.19
N VAL A 72 -8.02 -4.93 0.95
CA VAL A 72 -8.32 -6.36 0.99
C VAL A 72 -7.35 -7.12 1.88
N GLU A 73 -7.66 -8.39 2.12
CA GLU A 73 -6.83 -9.38 2.84
C GLU A 73 -6.53 -9.11 4.32
N VAL A 74 -7.25 -8.18 4.96
CA VAL A 74 -7.24 -8.10 6.43
C VAL A 74 -7.89 -9.36 7.01
N ALA A 75 -7.12 -10.12 7.78
CA ALA A 75 -7.53 -11.34 8.45
C ALA A 75 -7.39 -11.18 9.98
N PRO A 76 -8.45 -10.75 10.69
CA PRO A 76 -8.38 -10.41 12.13
C PRO A 76 -7.90 -11.54 13.04
N ALA A 77 -8.10 -12.80 12.64
CA ALA A 77 -7.63 -13.96 13.39
C ALA A 77 -6.09 -14.06 13.50
N TYR A 78 -5.37 -13.44 12.57
CA TYR A 78 -3.91 -13.37 12.55
C TYR A 78 -3.36 -12.03 13.03
N ASP A 79 -4.24 -11.03 13.24
CA ASP A 79 -3.82 -9.69 13.61
C ASP A 79 -3.35 -9.64 15.07
N HIS A 80 -2.47 -8.67 15.36
CA HIS A 80 -1.96 -8.45 16.70
C HIS A 80 -2.27 -7.03 17.15
N ALA A 81 -3.08 -6.88 18.20
CA ALA A 81 -3.51 -5.58 18.70
C ALA A 81 -4.13 -4.66 17.61
N ASP A 82 -4.84 -5.29 16.66
CA ASP A 82 -5.50 -4.66 15.51
C ASP A 82 -4.59 -3.79 14.61
N ILE A 83 -3.26 -3.99 14.68
CA ILE A 83 -2.33 -3.11 13.96
C ILE A 83 -2.47 -3.22 12.44
N THR A 84 -2.87 -4.39 11.92
CA THR A 84 -3.08 -4.58 10.48
C THR A 84 -4.34 -3.88 10.01
N ALA A 85 -5.42 -3.95 10.80
CA ALA A 85 -6.66 -3.23 10.52
C ALA A 85 -6.51 -1.70 10.65
N ILE A 86 -5.54 -1.22 11.45
CA ILE A 86 -5.24 0.21 11.65
C ILE A 86 -4.29 0.77 10.58
N ALA A 87 -3.38 -0.07 10.04
CA ALA A 87 -2.31 0.33 9.11
C ALA A 87 -2.80 0.97 7.81
#